data_AF-A0A9D8EGU3-F1
#
_entry.id   AF-A0A9D8EGU3-F1
#
_cell.length_a   1.000
_cell.length_b   1.000
_cell.length_c   1.000
_cell.angle_alpha   90.00
_cell.angle_beta   90.00
_cell.angle_gamma   90.00
#
_symmetry.space_group_name_H-M   'P 1'
#
loop_
_entity.id
_entity.type
_entity.pdbx_description
1 polymer ?
#
loop_
_entity_poly.entity_id
_entity_poly.type
_entity_poly.pdbx_seq_one_letter_code
_entity_poly.pdbx_strand_id
1 'polypeptide(L)'
;MTIIIINRSQGASLQCGPAWDNFLYTQTRLLKLPKTIDEQISLLRSRNIIIEDTEKIKFFLENNNYYRLMGYAFQFKSDKEVYRPGTNITTIIGIYNFDKSLKHLILSILE
;
A
#
# COMPACT_ATOMS: atom_id res chain seq x y z
N MET A 1 1.01 -16.81 20.86
CA MET A 1 0.54 -18.21 20.92
C MET A 1 -0.89 -18.21 20.43
N THR A 2 -1.12 -19.00 19.40
CA THR A 2 -2.21 -19.04 18.42
C THR A 2 -3.63 -19.02 19.00
N ILE A 3 -4.47 -18.06 18.57
CA ILE A 3 -5.93 -18.20 18.67
C ILE A 3 -6.42 -18.71 17.31
N ILE A 4 -6.81 -19.98 17.32
CA ILE A 4 -7.44 -20.69 16.21
C ILE A 4 -8.88 -20.18 16.11
N ILE A 5 -9.23 -19.45 15.05
CA ILE A 5 -10.63 -19.14 14.75
C ILE A 5 -11.25 -20.40 14.14
N ILE A 6 -12.12 -21.03 14.92
CA ILE A 6 -12.88 -22.22 14.56
C ILE A 6 -13.84 -21.86 13.42
N ASN A 7 -13.65 -22.52 12.28
CA ASN A 7 -14.57 -22.49 11.15
C ASN A 7 -15.79 -23.36 11.50
N ARG A 8 -16.92 -22.74 11.90
CA ARG A 8 -18.20 -23.43 12.06
C ARG A 8 -19.08 -23.16 10.83
N SER A 9 -18.98 -24.06 9.86
CA SER A 9 -20.01 -24.24 8.84
C SER A 9 -21.14 -25.09 9.43
N GLN A 10 -22.26 -24.48 9.81
CA GLN A 10 -23.57 -25.13 9.82
C GLN A 10 -24.64 -24.06 9.62
N GLY A 11 -25.57 -24.33 8.69
CA GLY A 11 -26.65 -23.44 8.31
C GLY A 11 -27.52 -23.03 9.49
N ALA A 12 -27.73 -21.73 9.64
CA ALA A 12 -28.79 -21.16 10.45
C ALA A 12 -29.69 -20.38 9.48
N SER A 13 -30.98 -20.73 9.49
CA SER A 13 -32.06 -20.03 8.81
C SER A 13 -31.93 -18.52 9.01
N LEU A 14 -31.99 -17.76 7.92
CA LEU A 14 -32.06 -16.30 7.91
C LEU A 14 -33.36 -15.85 8.60
N GLN A 15 -33.31 -15.73 9.93
CA GLN A 15 -34.31 -14.99 10.68
C GLN A 15 -33.96 -13.51 10.64
N CYS A 16 -34.97 -12.74 10.28
CA CYS A 16 -34.98 -11.32 9.96
C CYS A 16 -34.32 -10.47 11.07
N GLY A 17 -33.01 -10.22 10.96
CA GLY A 17 -32.33 -9.15 11.70
C GLY A 17 -32.58 -7.79 11.02
N PRO A 18 -32.51 -6.66 11.74
CA PRO A 18 -32.63 -5.33 11.14
C PRO A 18 -31.62 -5.16 9.99
N ALA A 19 -31.99 -4.40 8.95
CA ALA A 19 -31.24 -4.26 7.69
C ALA A 19 -29.75 -3.85 7.85
N TRP A 20 -29.38 -3.30 9.01
CA TRP A 20 -28.02 -2.92 9.39
C TRP A 20 -27.11 -4.12 9.70
N ASP A 21 -27.66 -5.27 10.10
CA ASP A 21 -26.88 -6.49 10.41
C ASP A 21 -26.34 -7.16 9.13
N ASN A 22 -27.06 -7.02 8.02
CA ASN A 22 -26.60 -7.46 6.71
C ASN A 22 -25.53 -6.53 6.10
N PHE A 23 -25.46 -5.26 6.51
CA PHE A 23 -24.45 -4.31 6.04
C PHE A 23 -23.06 -4.70 6.56
N LEU A 24 -22.95 -5.03 7.85
CA LEU A 24 -21.65 -5.37 8.46
C LEU A 24 -21.13 -6.77 8.07
N TYR A 25 -22.03 -7.73 7.79
CA TYR A 25 -21.64 -9.08 7.35
C TYR A 25 -21.32 -9.20 5.85
N THR A 26 -21.85 -8.31 4.99
CA THR A 26 -21.50 -8.30 3.56
C THR A 26 -20.23 -7.49 3.26
N GLN A 27 -19.88 -6.50 4.09
CA GLN A 27 -18.73 -5.61 3.92
C GLN A 27 -17.36 -6.33 4.06
N THR A 28 -17.27 -7.40 4.83
CA THR A 28 -16.00 -8.08 5.13
C THR A 28 -15.48 -8.99 4.00
N ARG A 29 -16.28 -9.26 2.95
CA ARG A 29 -15.89 -10.12 1.82
C ARG A 29 -15.11 -9.43 0.69
N LEU A 30 -14.87 -8.12 0.75
CA LEU A 30 -14.27 -7.36 -0.37
C LEU A 30 -13.13 -6.41 0.01
N LEU A 31 -12.47 -6.60 1.15
CA LEU A 31 -11.24 -5.85 1.46
C LEU A 31 -10.02 -6.66 1.01
N LYS A 32 -9.20 -6.06 0.12
CA LYS A 32 -7.93 -6.65 -0.28
C LYS A 32 -7.02 -6.72 0.95
N LEU A 33 -6.44 -7.90 1.20
CA LEU A 33 -5.44 -8.06 2.26
C LEU A 33 -4.24 -7.15 1.99
N PRO A 34 -3.65 -6.55 3.05
CA PRO A 34 -2.45 -5.76 2.91
C PRO A 34 -1.31 -6.65 2.41
N LYS A 35 -0.52 -6.13 1.47
CA LYS A 35 0.67 -6.82 0.96
C LYS A 35 1.82 -6.72 1.94
N THR A 36 2.58 -7.80 2.10
CA THR A 36 3.85 -7.77 2.84
C THR A 36 4.87 -6.86 2.16
N ILE A 37 5.93 -6.45 2.85
CA ILE A 37 6.97 -5.60 2.25
C ILE A 37 7.64 -6.32 1.07
N ASP A 38 7.92 -7.61 1.18
CA ASP A 38 8.53 -8.39 0.10
C ASP A 38 7.59 -8.50 -1.11
N GLU A 39 6.29 -8.64 -0.88
CA GLU A 39 5.28 -8.59 -1.95
C GLU A 39 5.18 -7.22 -2.61
N GLN A 40 5.33 -6.13 -1.84
CA GLN A 40 5.37 -4.78 -2.37
C GLN A 40 6.61 -4.55 -3.24
N ILE A 41 7.79 -5.01 -2.80
CA ILE A 41 9.03 -4.94 -3.57
C ILE A 41 8.90 -5.75 -4.86
N SER A 42 8.34 -6.95 -4.77
CA SER A 42 8.08 -7.81 -5.94
C SER A 42 7.15 -7.11 -6.94
N LEU A 43 6.11 -6.42 -6.45
CA LEU A 43 5.19 -5.64 -7.27
C LEU A 43 5.85 -4.43 -7.93
N LEU A 44 6.81 -3.77 -7.26
CA LEU A 44 7.57 -2.69 -7.87
C LEU A 44 8.41 -3.20 -9.05
N ARG A 45 9.10 -4.34 -8.86
CA ARG A 45 9.89 -4.98 -9.92
C ARG A 45 9.01 -5.43 -11.09
N SER A 46 7.86 -6.04 -10.82
CA SER A 46 6.94 -6.51 -11.87
C SER A 46 6.36 -5.38 -12.72
N ARG A 47 6.37 -4.14 -12.19
CA ARG A 47 5.88 -2.94 -12.89
C ARG A 47 6.96 -2.17 -13.63
N ASN A 48 8.16 -2.75 -13.79
CA ASN A 48 9.29 -2.14 -14.49
C ASN A 48 9.96 -1.00 -13.71
N ILE A 49 9.90 -1.02 -12.37
CA ILE A 49 10.69 -0.13 -11.52
C ILE A 49 12.01 -0.82 -11.17
N ILE A 50 13.11 -0.13 -11.46
CA ILE A 50 14.46 -0.60 -11.16
C ILE A 50 14.75 -0.37 -9.68
N ILE A 51 15.18 -1.43 -9.00
CA ILE A 51 15.58 -1.44 -7.59
C ILE A 51 17.01 -1.96 -7.53
N GLU A 52 17.96 -1.06 -7.31
CA GLU A 52 19.39 -1.40 -7.18
C GLU A 52 19.70 -1.91 -5.76
N ASP A 53 19.17 -1.23 -4.74
CA ASP A 53 19.38 -1.56 -3.34
C ASP A 53 18.05 -2.00 -2.70
N THR A 54 17.94 -3.30 -2.45
CA THR A 54 16.73 -3.91 -1.88
C THR A 54 16.58 -3.61 -0.39
N GLU A 55 17.69 -3.50 0.35
CA GLU A 55 17.65 -3.20 1.79
C GLU A 55 17.19 -1.76 2.02
N LYS A 56 17.66 -0.83 1.17
CA LYS A 56 17.24 0.58 1.25
C LYS A 56 15.75 0.77 0.99
N ILE A 57 15.18 0.10 -0.01
CA ILE A 57 13.72 0.19 -0.26
C ILE A 57 12.93 -0.51 0.83
N LYS A 58 13.43 -1.63 1.38
CA LYS A 58 12.80 -2.33 2.49
C LYS A 58 12.71 -1.43 3.71
N PHE A 59 13.83 -0.86 4.13
CA PHE A 59 13.89 0.12 5.21
C PHE A 59 12.96 1.32 4.94
N PHE A 60 12.90 1.81 3.70
CA PHE A 60 11.98 2.88 3.33
C PHE A 60 10.51 2.48 3.53
N LEU A 61 10.09 1.30 3.05
CA LEU A 61 8.71 0.81 3.13
C LEU A 61 8.29 0.39 4.54
N GLU A 62 9.24 0.03 5.41
CA GLU A 62 8.98 -0.18 6.85
C GLU A 62 8.56 1.13 7.55
N ASN A 63 9.14 2.25 7.12
CA ASN A 63 8.94 3.57 7.75
C ASN A 63 7.92 4.45 7.01
N ASN A 64 7.54 4.09 5.78
CA ASN A 64 6.69 4.92 4.92
C ASN A 64 5.65 4.07 4.20
N ASN A 65 4.46 4.62 3.99
CA ASN A 65 3.38 3.91 3.32
C ASN A 65 3.66 3.73 1.81
N TYR A 66 3.56 2.50 1.31
CA TYR A 66 3.65 2.17 -0.12
C TYR A 66 2.81 3.08 -1.01
N TYR A 67 1.53 3.29 -0.68
CA TYR A 67 0.62 4.10 -1.50
C TYR A 67 1.05 5.56 -1.59
N ARG A 68 1.68 6.08 -0.53
CA ARG A 68 2.23 7.43 -0.55
C ARG A 68 3.38 7.54 -1.54
N LEU A 69 4.31 6.58 -1.53
CA LEU A 69 5.40 6.53 -2.51
C LEU A 69 4.87 6.43 -3.94
N MET A 70 3.84 5.60 -4.17
CA MET A 70 3.26 5.43 -5.51
C MET A 70 2.59 6.70 -6.05
N GLY A 71 2.15 7.62 -5.18
CA GLY A 71 1.67 8.94 -5.60
C GLY A 71 2.75 9.74 -6.33
N TYR A 72 3.99 9.72 -5.85
CA TYR A 72 5.15 10.36 -6.49
C TYR A 72 5.74 9.55 -7.63
N ALA A 73 5.27 8.32 -7.85
CA ALA A 73 5.66 7.53 -9.00
C ALA A 73 4.77 7.81 -10.22
N PHE A 74 3.59 8.42 -10.02
CA PHE A 74 2.53 8.51 -11.02
C PHE A 74 2.98 9.11 -12.35
N GLN A 75 3.82 10.14 -12.32
CA GLN A 75 4.35 10.81 -13.52
C GLN A 75 5.28 9.94 -14.38
N PHE A 76 5.80 8.83 -13.83
CA PHE A 76 6.65 7.88 -14.55
C PHE A 76 5.85 6.75 -15.20
N LYS A 77 4.52 6.73 -15.06
CA LYS A 77 3.69 5.72 -15.72
C LYS A 77 3.71 5.89 -17.23
N SER A 78 3.85 4.77 -17.93
CA SER A 78 3.67 4.69 -19.39
C SER A 78 2.29 4.16 -19.76
N ASP A 79 1.72 3.30 -18.91
CA ASP A 79 0.38 2.74 -19.03
C ASP A 79 -0.25 2.61 -17.63
N LYS A 80 -1.47 2.04 -17.51
CA LYS A 80 -2.22 1.90 -16.26
C LYS A 80 -1.39 1.34 -15.11
N GLU A 81 -0.58 0.31 -15.36
CA GLU A 81 0.17 -0.38 -14.32
C GLU A 81 1.69 -0.45 -14.54
N VAL A 82 2.19 -0.02 -15.70
CA VAL A 82 3.61 -0.16 -16.07
C VAL A 82 4.32 1.20 -16.10
N TYR A 83 5.54 1.23 -15.56
CA TYR A 83 6.41 2.40 -15.55
C TYR A 83 7.32 2.46 -16.76
N ARG A 84 7.68 3.68 -17.17
CA ARG A 84 8.59 3.92 -18.30
C ARG A 84 9.91 3.18 -18.08
N PRO A 85 10.53 2.63 -19.14
CA PRO A 85 11.85 2.02 -19.05
C PRO A 85 12.87 2.98 -18.40
N GLY A 86 13.73 2.46 -17.53
CA GLY A 86 14.72 3.26 -16.82
C GLY A 86 14.21 3.97 -15.56
N THR A 87 12.96 3.76 -15.15
CA THR A 87 12.44 4.36 -13.90
C THR A 87 13.11 3.73 -12.69
N ASN A 88 13.94 4.49 -11.98
CA ASN A 88 14.62 4.05 -10.76
C ASN A 88 13.84 4.46 -9.50
N ILE A 89 13.70 3.51 -8.56
CA ILE A 89 13.02 3.75 -7.28
C ILE A 89 13.67 4.89 -6.47
N THR A 90 14.99 5.05 -6.60
CA THR A 90 15.77 6.09 -5.91
C THR A 90 15.34 7.49 -6.35
N THR A 91 15.02 7.68 -7.63
CA THR A 91 14.48 8.94 -8.13
C THR A 91 13.13 9.26 -7.50
N ILE A 92 12.24 8.26 -7.40
CA ILE A 92 10.92 8.42 -6.79
C ILE A 92 11.05 8.79 -5.31
N ILE A 93 11.92 8.08 -4.57
CA ILE A 93 12.24 8.39 -3.17
C ILE A 93 12.83 9.80 -3.03
N GLY A 94 13.67 10.23 -3.98
CA GLY A 94 14.23 11.58 -4.00
C GLY A 94 13.14 12.66 -4.08
N ILE A 95 12.15 12.48 -4.95
CA ILE A 95 11.01 13.41 -5.07
C ILE A 95 10.19 13.43 -3.77
N TYR A 96 9.91 12.26 -3.20
CA TYR A 96 9.23 12.14 -1.91
C TYR A 96 9.98 12.89 -0.79
N ASN A 97 11.30 12.70 -0.69
CA ASN A 97 12.11 13.34 0.33
C ASN A 97 12.17 14.85 0.15
N PHE A 98 12.25 15.33 -1.09
CA PHE A 98 12.20 16.75 -1.40
C PHE A 98 10.89 17.39 -0.91
N ASP A 99 9.74 16.80 -1.25
CA ASP A 99 8.43 17.30 -0.81
C ASP A 99 8.29 17.27 0.72
N LYS A 100 8.77 16.18 1.35
CA LYS A 100 8.81 16.06 2.81
C LYS A 100 9.64 17.19 3.44
N SER A 101 10.84 17.44 2.93
CA SER A 101 11.72 18.52 3.41
C SER A 101 11.10 19.91 3.18
N LEU A 102 10.47 20.13 2.03
CA LEU A 102 9.78 21.38 1.73
C LEU A 102 8.63 21.63 2.71
N LYS A 103 7.80 20.61 2.98
CA LYS A 103 6.73 20.70 3.98
C LYS A 103 7.28 21.04 5.36
N HIS A 104 8.37 20.39 5.78
CA HIS A 104 9.01 20.70 7.07
C HIS A 104 9.53 22.13 7.13
N LEU A 105 10.15 22.63 6.06
CA LEU A 105 10.60 24.01 5.97
C LEU A 105 9.44 25.00 6.12
N ILE A 106 8.35 24.80 5.36
CA ILE A 106 7.18 25.69 5.44
C ILE A 106 6.57 25.68 6.85
N LEU A 107 6.42 24.50 7.46
CA LEU A 107 5.90 24.40 8.83
C LEU A 107 6.82 25.11 9.84
N SER A 108 8.14 24.99 9.69
CA SER A 108 9.09 25.67 10.58
C SER A 108 9.05 27.20 10.51
N ILE A 109 8.47 27.78 9.45
CA ILE A 109 8.28 29.23 9.31
C ILE A 109 6.94 29.67 9.91
N LEU A 110 5.97 28.76 10.03
CA LEU A 110 4.63 29.04 10.52
C LEU A 110 4.47 28.84 12.04
N GLU A 111 5.34 28.05 12.66
CA GLU A 111 5.44 27.83 14.11
C GLU A 111 6.30 28.91 14.78
#